data_AF-A0A918M1X2-F1
#
_entry.id   AF-A0A918M1X2-F1
#
_cell.length_a   1.000
_cell.length_b   1.000
_cell.length_c   1.000
_cell.angle_alpha   90.00
_cell.angle_beta   90.00
_cell.angle_gamma   90.00
#
_symmetry.space_group_name_H-M   'P 1'
#
loop_
_entity.id
_entity.type
_entity.pdbx_description
1 polymer ?
#
loop_
_entity_poly.entity_id
_entity_poly.type
_entity_poly.pdbx_seq_one_letter_code
_entity_poly.pdbx_strand_id
1 'polypeptide(L)'
;MGEDQWAEEAREPGEEYTEEDFAALARFLFSRTDPLMLAWPIEDATDKAIQALNDVVRVLLGQARVFRDWENHTGLVSVWDALVTTAAQWKDHADFDQAWALDDA
;
A
#
# COMPACT_ATOMS: atom_id res chain seq x y z
N MET A 1 30.84 -11.21 17.05
CA MET A 1 29.74 -10.24 17.16
C MET A 1 29.22 -10.11 15.74
N GLY A 2 28.10 -10.75 15.45
CA GLY A 2 27.59 -10.94 14.09
C GLY A 2 26.88 -9.69 13.62
N GLU A 3 27.45 -9.05 12.59
CA GLU A 3 26.84 -7.98 11.80
C GLU A 3 25.91 -8.60 10.76
N ASP A 4 24.82 -9.25 11.16
CA ASP A 4 23.84 -9.87 10.24
C ASP A 4 22.46 -9.97 10.92
N GLN A 5 21.94 -8.88 11.50
CA GLN A 5 20.61 -8.87 12.15
C GLN A 5 19.64 -7.84 11.58
N TRP A 6 19.96 -7.27 10.41
CA TRP A 6 19.12 -6.23 9.80
C TRP A 6 18.90 -6.42 8.28
N ALA A 7 19.20 -7.61 7.73
CA ALA A 7 19.10 -7.89 6.30
C ALA A 7 17.99 -8.87 5.93
N GLU A 8 17.13 -9.26 6.88
CA GLU A 8 16.09 -10.28 6.67
C GLU A 8 14.75 -9.73 7.17
N GLU A 9 13.99 -9.09 6.28
CA GLU A 9 12.52 -8.98 6.38
C GLU A 9 11.89 -8.43 5.08
N ALA A 10 12.61 -8.46 3.96
CA ALA A 10 12.01 -8.30 2.64
C ALA A 10 11.28 -9.60 2.28
N ARG A 11 9.98 -9.50 2.00
CA ARG A 11 9.14 -10.65 1.65
C ARG A 11 9.65 -11.27 0.35
N GLU A 12 10.00 -12.56 0.36
CA GLU A 12 10.50 -13.21 -0.85
C GLU A 12 9.44 -13.13 -1.99
N PRO A 13 9.85 -12.81 -3.22
CA PRO A 13 8.96 -12.81 -4.38
C PRO A 13 8.44 -14.23 -4.63
N GLY A 14 7.26 -14.53 -4.10
CA GLY A 14 6.67 -15.88 -4.13
C GLY A 14 5.71 -16.18 -2.98
N GLU A 15 5.72 -15.41 -1.89
CA GLU A 15 4.63 -15.48 -0.90
C GLU A 15 3.34 -14.88 -1.48
N GLU A 16 2.24 -15.63 -1.44
CA GLU A 16 0.95 -15.17 -1.94
C GLU A 16 0.50 -13.88 -1.23
N TYR A 17 0.23 -12.83 -2.01
CA TYR A 17 -0.44 -11.63 -1.50
C TYR A 17 -1.88 -11.95 -1.11
N THR A 18 -2.09 -12.12 0.19
CA THR A 18 -3.38 -12.49 0.78
C THR A 18 -4.35 -11.32 0.75
N GLU A 19 -5.65 -11.57 0.93
CA GLU A 19 -6.62 -10.47 1.08
C GLU A 19 -6.30 -9.58 2.29
N GLU A 20 -5.74 -10.17 3.34
CA GLU A 20 -5.34 -9.46 4.55
C GLU A 20 -4.21 -8.47 4.28
N ASP A 21 -3.21 -8.84 3.47
CA ASP A 21 -2.11 -7.97 3.07
C ASP A 21 -2.64 -6.70 2.37
N PHE A 22 -3.48 -6.87 1.35
CA PHE A 22 -4.09 -5.73 0.63
C PHE A 22 -4.97 -4.88 1.56
N ALA A 23 -5.70 -5.51 2.48
CA ALA A 23 -6.55 -4.80 3.43
C ALA A 23 -5.71 -3.99 4.43
N ALA A 24 -4.59 -4.53 4.91
CA ALA A 24 -3.67 -3.84 5.82
C ALA A 24 -3.07 -2.59 5.16
N LEU A 25 -2.53 -2.74 3.95
CA LEU A 25 -1.94 -1.65 3.18
C LEU A 25 -2.96 -0.54 2.86
N ALA A 26 -4.19 -0.93 2.49
CA ALA A 26 -5.26 0.04 2.28
C ALA A 26 -5.67 0.79 3.56
N ARG A 27 -5.77 0.08 4.70
CA ARG A 27 -6.07 0.74 5.99
C ARG A 27 -4.98 1.74 6.35
N PHE A 28 -3.71 1.40 6.13
CA PHE A 28 -2.60 2.33 6.33
C PHE A 28 -2.78 3.58 5.47
N LEU A 29 -3.00 3.43 4.16
CA LEU A 29 -3.22 4.55 3.24
C LEU A 29 -4.42 5.42 3.64
N PHE A 30 -5.59 4.83 3.91
CA PHE A 30 -6.77 5.58 4.33
C PHE A 30 -6.57 6.31 5.66
N SER A 31 -5.83 5.73 6.60
CA SER A 31 -5.52 6.40 7.86
C SER A 31 -4.70 7.69 7.69
N ARG A 32 -3.99 7.85 6.55
CA ARG A 32 -3.23 9.06 6.24
C ARG A 32 -4.07 10.12 5.52
N THR A 33 -5.05 9.69 4.72
CA THR A 33 -5.88 10.59 3.91
C THR A 33 -7.15 11.03 4.63
N ASP A 34 -7.79 10.15 5.41
CA ASP A 34 -9.05 10.44 6.09
C ASP A 34 -8.96 11.63 7.07
N PRO A 35 -7.93 11.78 7.92
CA PRO A 35 -7.82 12.94 8.79
C PRO A 35 -7.66 14.27 8.02
N LEU A 36 -7.05 14.23 6.83
CA LEU A 36 -6.87 15.40 5.98
C LEU A 36 -8.20 15.85 5.38
N MET A 37 -9.07 14.92 5.00
CA MET A 37 -10.44 15.21 4.55
C MET A 37 -11.30 15.80 5.68
N LEU A 38 -11.06 15.38 6.92
CA LEU A 38 -11.81 15.84 8.10
C LEU A 38 -11.27 17.15 8.69
N ALA A 39 -10.05 17.55 8.32
CA ALA A 39 -9.47 18.82 8.74
C ALA A 39 -10.13 19.97 7.95
N TRP A 40 -11.01 20.73 8.59
CA TRP A 40 -11.62 21.91 7.97
C TRP A 40 -10.99 23.20 8.47
N PRO A 41 -10.75 24.21 7.60
CA PRO A 41 -10.93 24.21 6.14
C PRO A 41 -9.72 23.65 5.38
N ILE A 42 -9.98 22.90 4.32
CA ILE A 42 -9.00 22.48 3.30
C ILE A 42 -9.27 23.20 1.97
N GLU A 43 -8.22 23.44 1.20
CA GLU A 43 -8.31 24.01 -0.14
C GLU A 43 -8.96 23.01 -1.12
N ASP A 44 -9.87 23.46 -1.99
CA ASP A 44 -10.64 22.63 -2.94
C ASP A 44 -9.75 21.73 -3.83
N ALA A 45 -8.57 22.21 -4.23
CA ALA A 45 -7.62 21.40 -5.00
C ALA A 45 -7.02 20.24 -4.18
N THR A 46 -6.79 20.46 -2.88
CA THR A 46 -6.27 19.46 -1.95
C THR A 46 -7.34 18.40 -1.66
N ASP A 47 -8.58 18.83 -1.41
CA ASP A 47 -9.73 17.94 -1.22
C ASP A 47 -9.90 16.98 -2.41
N LYS A 48 -9.91 17.53 -3.64
CA LYS A 48 -10.00 16.74 -4.88
C LYS A 48 -8.83 15.76 -5.06
N ALA A 49 -7.61 16.17 -4.71
CA ALA A 49 -6.43 15.32 -4.84
C ALA A 49 -6.50 14.13 -3.86
N ILE A 50 -6.91 14.37 -2.61
CA ILE A 50 -7.07 13.32 -1.60
C ILE A 50 -8.21 12.37 -2.00
N GLN A 51 -9.33 12.90 -2.48
CA GLN A 51 -10.45 12.09 -2.96
C GLN A 51 -10.03 11.21 -4.15
N ALA A 52 -9.29 11.76 -5.11
CA ALA A 52 -8.78 11.00 -6.25
C ALA A 52 -7.84 9.86 -5.81
N LEU A 53 -6.96 10.11 -4.83
CA LEU A 53 -6.09 9.08 -4.26
C LEU A 53 -6.90 7.96 -3.60
N ASN A 54 -7.88 8.31 -2.78
CA ASN A 54 -8.76 7.34 -2.12
C ASN A 54 -9.53 6.47 -3.13
N ASP A 55 -10.00 7.06 -4.23
CA ASP A 55 -10.72 6.33 -5.27
C ASP A 55 -9.80 5.41 -6.07
N VAL A 56 -8.56 5.82 -6.35
CA VAL A 56 -7.54 4.94 -6.97
C VAL A 56 -7.26 3.73 -6.08
N VAL A 57 -7.06 3.91 -4.77
CA VAL A 57 -6.84 2.80 -3.83
C VAL A 57 -8.02 1.82 -3.86
N ARG A 58 -9.27 2.31 -3.86
CA ARG A 58 -10.47 1.45 -3.95
C ARG A 58 -10.52 0.67 -5.26
N VAL A 59 -10.19 1.30 -6.39
CA VAL A 59 -10.14 0.64 -7.70
C VAL A 59 -9.10 -0.47 -7.70
N LEU A 60 -7.89 -0.20 -7.19
CA LEU A 60 -6.81 -1.18 -7.08
C LEU A 60 -7.24 -2.37 -6.21
N LEU A 61 -7.89 -2.15 -5.07
CA LEU A 61 -8.44 -3.25 -4.26
C LEU A 61 -9.51 -4.07 -5.00
N GLY A 62 -10.36 -3.41 -5.80
CA GLY A 62 -11.32 -4.10 -6.66
C GLY A 62 -10.62 -4.98 -7.70
N GLN A 63 -9.56 -4.47 -8.32
CA GLN A 63 -8.73 -5.23 -9.27
C GLN A 63 -8.02 -6.40 -8.60
N ALA A 64 -7.46 -6.23 -7.40
CA ALA A 64 -6.84 -7.32 -6.65
C ALA A 64 -7.81 -8.48 -6.42
N ARG A 65 -9.06 -8.19 -6.03
CA ARG A 65 -10.11 -9.22 -5.86
C ARG A 65 -10.38 -9.98 -7.15
N VAL A 66 -10.58 -9.26 -8.25
CA VAL A 66 -10.82 -9.87 -9.57
C VAL A 66 -9.63 -10.70 -10.03
N PHE A 67 -8.39 -10.21 -9.84
CA PHE A 67 -7.19 -10.95 -10.21
C PHE A 67 -6.98 -12.19 -9.35
N ARG A 68 -7.36 -12.16 -8.07
CA ARG A 68 -7.37 -13.36 -7.23
C ARG A 68 -8.36 -14.40 -7.74
N ASP A 69 -9.60 -13.98 -8.07
CA ASP A 69 -10.63 -14.89 -8.60
C ASP A 69 -10.23 -15.52 -9.94
N TRP A 70 -9.37 -14.84 -10.71
CA TRP A 70 -8.83 -15.33 -11.98
C TRP A 70 -7.49 -16.06 -11.86
N GLU A 71 -6.99 -16.26 -10.64
CA GLU A 71 -5.65 -16.83 -10.39
C GLU A 71 -4.53 -16.07 -11.15
N ASN A 72 -4.73 -14.78 -11.39
CA ASN A 72 -3.81 -13.92 -12.12
C ASN A 72 -2.76 -13.32 -11.18
N HIS A 73 -1.73 -14.11 -10.88
CA HIS A 73 -0.64 -13.70 -9.99
C HIS A 73 0.12 -12.47 -10.49
N THR A 74 0.38 -12.34 -11.79
CA THR A 74 1.05 -11.14 -12.35
C THR A 74 0.22 -9.87 -12.11
N GLY A 75 -1.10 -9.97 -12.26
CA GLY A 75 -2.01 -8.87 -11.94
C GLY A 75 -1.99 -8.50 -10.47
N LEU A 76 -1.99 -9.49 -9.56
CA LEU A 76 -1.89 -9.27 -8.11
C LEU A 76 -0.60 -8.56 -7.72
N VAL A 77 0.55 -9.01 -8.22
CA VAL A 77 1.86 -8.36 -8.00
C VAL A 77 1.82 -6.91 -8.46
N SER A 78 1.31 -6.66 -9.68
CA SER A 78 1.24 -5.29 -10.21
C SER A 78 0.37 -4.35 -9.36
N VAL A 79 -0.74 -4.85 -8.80
CA VAL A 79 -1.59 -4.07 -7.90
C VAL A 79 -0.91 -3.83 -6.56
N TRP A 80 -0.23 -4.85 -6.03
CA TRP A 80 0.56 -4.73 -4.80
C TRP A 80 1.62 -3.64 -4.93
N ASP A 81 2.45 -3.71 -5.97
CA ASP A 81 3.53 -2.76 -6.24
C ASP A 81 3.01 -1.32 -6.35
N ALA A 82 1.85 -1.12 -7.00
CA ALA A 82 1.23 0.20 -7.11
C ALA A 82 0.80 0.77 -5.74
N LEU A 83 0.20 -0.07 -4.89
CA LEU A 83 -0.20 0.33 -3.54
C LEU A 83 1.01 0.59 -2.64
N VAL A 84 2.04 -0.25 -2.72
CA VAL A 84 3.28 -0.08 -1.96
C VAL A 84 4.02 1.18 -2.37
N THR A 85 4.15 1.44 -3.67
CA THR A 85 4.77 2.66 -4.20
C THR A 85 4.08 3.91 -3.67
N THR A 86 2.75 3.83 -3.54
CA THR A 86 1.94 4.90 -2.92
C THR A 86 2.27 5.01 -1.43
N ALA A 87 2.28 3.90 -0.69
CA ALA A 87 2.56 3.88 0.75
C ALA A 87 3.98 4.32 1.10
N ALA A 88 4.96 4.11 0.22
CA ALA A 88 6.36 4.47 0.41
C ALA A 88 6.57 5.99 0.60
N GLN A 89 5.60 6.83 0.24
CA GLN A 89 5.61 8.26 0.57
C GLN A 89 5.57 8.53 2.09
N TRP A 90 5.18 7.52 2.89
CA TRP A 90 5.14 7.57 4.35
C TRP A 90 6.10 6.57 5.00
N LYS A 91 7.17 6.15 4.31
CA LYS A 91 8.12 5.15 4.82
C LYS A 91 8.78 5.51 6.17
N ASP A 92 8.91 6.80 6.46
CA ASP A 92 9.48 7.29 7.72
C ASP A 92 8.46 7.30 8.88
N HIS A 93 7.21 6.92 8.63
CA HIS A 93 6.15 6.86 9.64
C HIS A 93 6.26 5.59 10.49
N ALA A 94 6.03 5.68 11.81
CA ALA A 94 6.19 4.55 12.73
C ALA A 94 5.26 3.36 12.43
N ASP A 95 4.06 3.63 11.91
CA ASP A 95 3.09 2.60 11.50
C ASP A 95 3.36 2.02 10.10
N PHE A 96 4.40 2.47 9.39
CA PHE A 96 4.76 1.90 8.09
C PHE A 96 5.38 0.52 8.31
N ASP A 97 4.79 -0.50 7.68
CA ASP A 97 5.31 -1.85 7.74
C ASP A 97 6.47 -2.01 6.76
N GLN A 98 7.67 -2.27 7.27
CA GLN A 98 8.87 -2.44 6.46
C GLN A 98 8.80 -3.70 5.58
N ALA A 99 7.97 -4.69 5.92
CA ALA A 99 7.76 -5.86 5.09
C ALA A 99 7.06 -5.54 3.75
N TRP A 100 6.44 -4.35 3.64
CA TRP A 100 5.91 -3.85 2.37
C TRP A 100 7.00 -3.24 1.49
N ALA A 101 8.15 -2.85 2.03
CA ALA A 101 9.17 -2.17 1.26
C ALA A 101 9.61 -3.05 0.09
N LEU A 102 9.57 -2.49 -1.12
CA LEU A 102 10.20 -3.12 -2.27
C LEU A 102 11.70 -3.10 -2.02
N ASP A 103 12.37 -4.24 -2.16
CA ASP A 103 13.82 -4.24 -2.31
C ASP A 103 14.15 -3.30 -3.48
N ASP A 104 15.03 -2.34 -3.23
CA ASP A 104 15.67 -1.57 -4.30
C ASP A 104 16.50 -2.57 -5.14
N ALA A 105 15.88 -3.18 -6.14
CA ALA A 105 16.52 -4.03 -7.14
C ALA A 105 17.16 -3.20 -8.26
#